data_AF-A0A397J5D4-F1
#
_entry.id   AF-A0A397J5D4-F1
#
_cell.length_a   1.000
_cell.length_b   1.000
_cell.length_c   1.000
_cell.angle_alpha   90.00
_cell.angle_beta   90.00
_cell.angle_gamma   90.00
#
_symmetry.space_group_name_H-M   'P 1'
#
loop_
_entity.id
_entity.type
_entity.pdbx_description
1 polymer ?
#
loop_
_entity_poly.entity_id
_entity_poly.type
_entity_poly.pdbx_seq_one_letter_code
_entity_poly.pdbx_strand_id
1 'polypeptide(L)'
;MIQKITFAVILVAFSLFFICLTNASPVELTPRDCGDEAYICFEGHEHDNKEYEEHDDCVTGKILITEVKEDCLKVTGKFDTGFEDGCLYEYQVEGCEKKEIPSGVISSPGTCLFDFYVKGSIHDVVGKTLKIYREGKCIADECFEKVEEKDKGKYIIG
;
A
#
# COMPACT_ATOMS: atom_id res chain seq x y z
N MET A 1 -44.88 -47.58 -8.60
CA MET A 1 -43.51 -47.79 -9.13
C MET A 1 -42.81 -46.49 -9.55
N ILE A 2 -43.51 -45.35 -9.65
CA ILE A 2 -42.94 -44.06 -10.08
C ILE A 2 -42.21 -43.31 -8.94
N GLN A 3 -42.66 -43.47 -7.69
CA GLN A 3 -42.12 -42.74 -6.52
C GLN A 3 -40.68 -43.16 -6.12
N LYS A 4 -40.28 -44.41 -6.40
CA LYS A 4 -38.90 -44.89 -6.12
C LYS A 4 -37.87 -44.32 -7.10
N ILE A 5 -38.30 -44.03 -8.34
CA ILE A 5 -37.43 -43.49 -9.39
C ILE A 5 -37.10 -42.02 -9.08
N THR A 6 -38.07 -41.25 -8.60
CA THR A 6 -37.89 -39.84 -8.23
C THR A 6 -36.85 -39.65 -7.11
N PHE A 7 -36.85 -40.52 -6.10
CA PHE A 7 -35.91 -40.42 -4.98
C PHE A 7 -34.45 -40.70 -5.41
N ALA A 8 -34.26 -41.70 -6.27
CA ALA A 8 -32.93 -42.03 -6.79
C ALA A 8 -32.37 -40.89 -7.67
N VAL A 9 -33.21 -40.25 -8.48
CA VAL A 9 -32.80 -39.11 -9.32
C VAL A 9 -32.40 -37.90 -8.47
N ILE A 10 -33.13 -37.63 -7.38
CA ILE A 10 -32.79 -36.53 -6.45
C ILE A 10 -31.44 -36.81 -5.75
N LEU A 11 -31.19 -38.05 -5.32
CA LEU A 11 -29.92 -38.43 -4.69
C LEU A 11 -28.73 -38.32 -5.64
N VAL A 12 -28.90 -38.72 -6.90
CA VAL A 12 -27.86 -38.58 -7.95
C VAL A 12 -27.60 -37.11 -8.26
N ALA A 13 -28.65 -36.28 -8.33
CA ALA A 13 -28.49 -34.83 -8.52
C ALA A 13 -27.76 -34.16 -7.35
N PHE A 14 -28.09 -34.54 -6.10
CA PHE A 14 -27.41 -34.03 -4.91
C PHE A 14 -25.93 -34.44 -4.85
N SER A 15 -25.60 -35.68 -5.20
CA SER A 15 -24.21 -36.17 -5.20
C SER A 15 -23.37 -35.54 -6.30
N LEU A 16 -23.93 -35.28 -7.50
CA LEU A 16 -23.26 -34.49 -8.53
C LEU A 16 -23.02 -33.04 -8.08
N PHE A 17 -23.95 -32.44 -7.33
CA PHE A 17 -23.79 -31.08 -6.80
C PHE A 17 -22.58 -30.95 -5.85
N PHE A 18 -22.36 -31.94 -4.98
CA PHE A 18 -21.20 -31.97 -4.08
C PHE A 18 -19.87 -32.26 -4.80
N ILE A 19 -19.88 -33.09 -5.85
CA ILE A 19 -18.67 -33.40 -6.64
C ILE A 19 -18.27 -32.23 -7.55
N CYS A 20 -19.23 -31.46 -8.05
CA CYS A 20 -18.98 -30.26 -8.86
C CYS A 20 -18.52 -29.07 -8.01
N LEU A 21 -19.00 -28.91 -6.77
CA LEU A 21 -18.50 -27.88 -5.85
C LEU A 21 -17.09 -28.18 -5.31
N THR A 22 -16.65 -29.44 -5.35
CA THR A 22 -15.27 -29.83 -5.00
C THR A 22 -14.31 -29.85 -6.21
N ASN A 23 -14.82 -29.65 -7.43
CA ASN A 23 -14.03 -29.55 -8.67
C ASN A 23 -14.12 -28.18 -9.37
N ALA A 24 -14.86 -27.21 -8.81
CA ALA A 24 -14.51 -25.83 -9.08
C ALA A 24 -13.07 -25.68 -8.58
N SER A 25 -12.15 -25.30 -9.48
CA SER A 25 -10.71 -25.17 -9.26
C SER A 25 -10.40 -24.79 -7.82
N PRO A 26 -9.30 -25.28 -7.21
CA PRO A 26 -8.88 -24.74 -5.93
C PRO A 26 -8.91 -23.22 -6.10
N VAL A 27 -9.79 -22.54 -5.35
CA VAL A 27 -9.50 -21.17 -4.96
C VAL A 27 -8.07 -21.28 -4.51
N GLU A 28 -7.18 -20.54 -5.17
CA GLU A 28 -5.79 -20.44 -4.78
C GLU A 28 -5.79 -19.89 -3.34
N LEU A 29 -5.99 -20.80 -2.39
CA LEU A 29 -5.69 -20.68 -0.99
C LEU A 29 -4.17 -20.91 -0.87
N THR A 30 -3.38 -20.32 -1.78
CA THR A 30 -2.14 -19.75 -1.30
C THR A 30 -2.58 -18.85 -0.15
N PRO A 31 -2.19 -19.12 1.11
CA PRO A 31 -2.32 -18.08 2.11
C PRO A 31 -1.66 -16.87 1.45
N ARG A 32 -2.40 -15.78 1.22
CA ARG A 32 -1.76 -14.53 0.83
C ARG A 32 -0.74 -14.29 1.93
N ASP A 33 0.53 -14.48 1.60
CA ASP A 33 1.60 -14.56 2.57
C ASP A 33 1.62 -13.21 3.29
N CYS A 34 1.12 -13.23 4.52
CA CYS A 34 1.16 -12.04 5.36
C CYS A 34 2.63 -11.71 5.61
N GLY A 35 2.98 -10.43 5.55
CA GLY A 35 4.36 -9.98 5.72
C GLY A 35 5.14 -9.77 4.42
N ASP A 36 4.47 -9.68 3.28
CA ASP A 36 5.02 -8.94 2.13
C ASP A 36 5.15 -7.46 2.52
N GLU A 37 6.25 -6.86 2.10
CA GLU A 37 6.63 -5.50 2.47
C GLU A 37 7.04 -4.70 1.23
N ALA A 38 6.69 -3.41 1.24
CA ALA A 38 7.18 -2.44 0.27
C ALA A 38 7.64 -1.19 1.03
N TYR A 39 8.62 -0.49 0.49
CA TYR A 39 9.15 0.71 1.12
C TYR A 39 9.35 1.83 0.10
N ILE A 40 9.40 3.05 0.63
CA ILE A 40 9.89 4.24 -0.05
C ILE A 40 10.93 4.89 0.85
N CYS A 41 12.01 5.36 0.23
CA CYS A 41 13.03 6.16 0.89
C CYS A 41 13.26 7.43 0.09
N PHE A 42 12.86 8.58 0.66
CA PHE A 42 13.23 9.89 0.13
C PHE A 42 14.61 10.26 0.68
N GLU A 43 15.61 10.29 -0.20
CA GLU A 43 17.01 10.58 0.18
C GLU A 43 17.37 12.08 0.10
N GLY A 44 16.43 12.94 -0.30
CA GLY A 44 16.65 14.38 -0.39
C GLY A 44 17.49 14.79 -1.60
N HIS A 45 17.38 14.07 -2.71
CA HIS A 45 18.02 14.48 -3.96
C HIS A 45 17.27 15.66 -4.58
N GLU A 46 18.00 16.70 -4.96
CA GLU A 46 17.50 17.70 -5.92
C GLU A 46 17.13 16.96 -7.20
N HIS A 47 15.88 17.08 -7.61
CA HIS A 47 15.40 16.48 -8.85
C HIS A 47 16.24 17.00 -10.03
N ASP A 48 16.71 16.11 -10.92
CA ASP A 48 17.44 16.48 -12.15
C ASP A 48 16.65 17.42 -13.10
N ASN A 49 15.39 17.70 -12.77
CA ASN A 49 14.62 18.80 -13.35
C ASN A 49 15.12 20.14 -12.81
N LYS A 50 16.04 20.76 -13.55
CA LYS A 50 16.62 22.12 -13.41
C LYS A 50 15.62 23.31 -13.29
N GLU A 51 14.37 23.10 -12.90
CA GLU A 51 13.36 24.16 -12.70
C GLU A 51 12.98 24.39 -11.23
N TYR A 52 13.53 23.64 -10.28
CA TYR A 52 13.32 23.87 -8.84
C TYR A 52 14.53 24.58 -8.23
N GLU A 53 14.89 25.77 -8.76
CA GLU A 53 15.93 26.61 -8.15
C GLU A 53 15.45 27.20 -6.81
N GLU A 54 16.32 27.12 -5.80
CA GLU A 54 16.35 27.91 -4.55
C GLU A 54 15.39 27.56 -3.39
N HIS A 55 15.00 26.31 -3.24
CA HIS A 55 14.22 25.90 -2.09
C HIS A 55 14.93 24.78 -1.33
N ASP A 56 15.40 25.10 -0.10
CA ASP A 56 16.06 24.25 0.91
C ASP A 56 15.10 23.15 1.45
N ASP A 57 14.27 22.61 0.56
CA ASP A 57 13.02 21.90 0.79
C ASP A 57 13.11 20.44 0.33
N CYS A 58 14.30 19.85 0.51
CA CYS A 58 14.49 18.44 0.22
C CYS A 58 13.67 17.61 1.21
N VAL A 59 12.64 16.93 0.70
CA VAL A 59 11.90 15.95 1.49
C VAL A 59 12.82 14.76 1.72
N THR A 60 13.06 14.43 2.99
CA THR A 60 13.73 13.19 3.39
C THR A 60 12.82 12.40 4.30
N GLY A 61 12.90 11.07 4.24
CA GLY A 61 12.04 10.23 5.06
C GLY A 61 11.84 8.84 4.50
N LYS A 62 11.11 8.03 5.27
CA LYS A 62 10.83 6.65 4.92
C LYS A 62 9.39 6.30 5.18
N ILE A 63 8.85 5.45 4.31
CA ILE A 63 7.54 4.81 4.48
C ILE A 63 7.74 3.32 4.28
N LEU A 64 7.21 2.53 5.20
CA LEU A 64 7.13 1.08 5.14
C LEU A 64 5.65 0.70 5.06
N ILE A 65 5.32 -0.13 4.10
CA ILE A 65 4.00 -0.72 3.92
C ILE A 65 4.15 -2.23 4.13
N THR A 66 3.35 -2.79 5.01
CA THR A 66 3.34 -4.23 5.30
C THR A 66 1.95 -4.79 5.03
N GLU A 67 1.88 -5.88 4.27
CA GLU A 67 0.65 -6.64 4.09
C GLU A 67 0.30 -7.37 5.38
N VAL A 68 -0.81 -6.95 5.98
CA VAL A 68 -1.46 -7.65 7.09
C VAL A 68 -2.64 -8.46 6.54
N LYS A 69 -3.23 -9.32 7.37
CA LYS A 69 -4.31 -10.23 6.95
C LYS A 69 -5.48 -9.47 6.31
N GLU A 70 -6.20 -10.16 5.41
CA GLU A 70 -7.49 -9.72 4.83
C GLU A 70 -7.41 -8.48 3.92
N ASP A 71 -6.44 -8.42 3.00
CA ASP A 71 -6.29 -7.32 2.03
C ASP A 71 -6.20 -5.95 2.71
N CYS A 72 -5.37 -5.91 3.74
CA CYS A 72 -5.15 -4.74 4.55
C CYS A 72 -3.65 -4.45 4.60
N LEU A 73 -3.29 -3.21 4.40
CA LEU A 73 -1.92 -2.72 4.42
C LEU A 73 -1.76 -1.85 5.66
N LYS A 74 -0.75 -2.18 6.46
CA LYS A 74 -0.27 -1.31 7.51
C LYS A 74 0.76 -0.35 6.90
N VAL A 75 0.50 0.95 6.95
CA VAL A 75 1.42 1.99 6.49
C VAL A 75 2.04 2.64 7.71
N THR A 76 3.36 2.52 7.85
CA THR A 76 4.14 3.22 8.88
C THR A 76 5.13 4.14 8.20
N GLY A 77 5.32 5.35 8.70
CA GLY A 77 6.23 6.28 8.06
C GLY A 77 6.63 7.46 8.93
N LYS A 78 7.69 8.14 8.48
CA LYS A 78 8.15 9.41 9.03
C LYS A 78 8.91 10.16 7.96
N PHE A 79 8.63 11.45 7.82
CA PHE A 79 9.49 12.38 7.10
C PHE A 79 10.38 13.14 8.09
N ASP A 80 11.68 13.18 7.80
CA ASP A 80 12.66 13.84 8.65
C ASP A 80 12.84 15.33 8.28
N THR A 81 12.68 15.68 7.00
CA THR A 81 12.76 17.06 6.48
C THR A 81 11.73 17.33 5.36
N GLY A 82 11.59 18.60 4.95
CA GLY A 82 10.76 19.04 3.82
C GLY A 82 9.32 19.42 4.19
N PHE A 83 9.03 19.55 5.49
CA PHE A 83 7.73 19.97 6.00
C PHE A 83 7.86 21.15 6.96
N GLU A 84 7.18 22.25 6.63
CA GLU A 84 7.13 23.49 7.38
C GLU A 84 5.75 23.74 8.00
N ASP A 85 5.72 24.41 9.15
CA ASP A 85 4.47 24.76 9.82
C ASP A 85 3.69 25.82 9.02
N GLY A 86 2.37 25.66 8.94
CA GLY A 86 1.47 26.63 8.29
C GLY A 86 1.30 26.45 6.78
N CYS A 87 2.03 25.53 6.15
CA CYS A 87 1.83 25.17 4.75
C CYS A 87 0.78 24.07 4.58
N LEU A 88 0.10 24.08 3.43
CA LEU A 88 -0.79 22.98 3.00
C LEU A 88 0.02 21.93 2.26
N TYR A 89 -0.01 20.70 2.77
CA TYR A 89 0.62 19.56 2.12
C TYR A 89 -0.42 18.55 1.65
N GLU A 90 -0.12 17.92 0.53
CA GLU A 90 -0.95 16.89 -0.06
C GLU A 90 -0.06 15.75 -0.56
N TYR A 91 -0.60 14.54 -0.65
CA TYR A 91 0.06 13.40 -1.26
C TYR A 91 -0.81 12.76 -2.33
N GLN A 92 -0.17 12.07 -3.27
CA GLN A 92 -0.83 11.29 -4.29
C GLN A 92 -0.05 10.03 -4.59
N VAL A 93 -0.70 8.88 -4.49
CA VAL A 93 -0.20 7.64 -5.09
C VAL A 93 -0.70 7.59 -6.53
N GLU A 94 0.16 7.17 -7.47
CA GLU A 94 -0.21 7.04 -8.87
C GLU A 94 -1.50 6.24 -9.09
N GLY A 95 -2.41 6.81 -9.89
CA GLY A 95 -3.74 6.23 -10.13
C GLY A 95 -4.76 6.47 -9.00
N CYS A 96 -4.40 7.20 -7.95
CA CYS A 96 -5.31 7.61 -6.88
C CYS A 96 -5.57 9.12 -6.89
N GLU A 97 -6.67 9.52 -6.26
CA GLU A 97 -6.96 10.93 -5.98
C GLU A 97 -5.94 11.50 -4.99
N LYS A 98 -5.64 12.78 -5.16
CA LYS A 98 -4.80 13.53 -4.25
C LYS A 98 -5.51 13.70 -2.89
N LYS A 99 -4.77 13.57 -1.79
CA LYS A 99 -5.30 13.69 -0.43
C LYS A 99 -4.45 14.66 0.40
N GLU A 100 -5.10 15.40 1.27
CA GLU A 100 -4.42 16.30 2.21
C GLU A 100 -3.66 15.51 3.27
N ILE A 101 -2.45 15.96 3.61
CA ILE A 101 -1.70 15.48 4.77
C ILE A 101 -2.21 16.27 5.99
N PRO A 102 -2.77 15.61 7.01
CA PRO A 102 -3.30 16.31 8.18
C PRO A 102 -2.21 17.14 8.87
N SER A 103 -2.49 18.42 9.12
CA SER A 103 -1.55 19.33 9.77
C SER A 103 -1.10 18.86 11.16
N GLY A 104 -1.92 18.08 11.86
CA GLY A 104 -1.55 17.49 13.17
C GLY A 104 -0.44 16.43 13.11
N VAL A 105 -0.07 15.94 11.92
CA VAL A 105 1.04 15.01 11.71
C VAL A 105 2.35 15.76 11.40
N ILE A 106 2.24 17.02 10.94
CA ILE A 106 3.39 17.86 10.61
C ILE A 106 4.04 18.34 11.91
N SER A 107 5.36 18.19 11.99
CA SER A 107 6.19 18.66 13.08
C SER A 107 7.49 19.14 12.45
N SER A 108 7.53 20.42 12.06
CA SER A 108 8.66 21.02 11.37
C SER A 108 10.01 20.65 12.03
N PRO A 109 11.03 20.23 11.26
CA PRO A 109 11.13 20.30 9.79
C PRO A 109 10.51 19.11 9.01
N GLY A 110 9.82 18.19 9.69
CA GLY A 110 9.33 16.94 9.10
C GLY A 110 7.93 16.57 9.59
N THR A 111 7.72 15.28 9.88
CA THR A 111 6.49 14.78 10.48
C THR A 111 6.76 14.02 11.76
N CYS A 112 5.73 13.90 12.60
CA CYS A 112 5.65 12.84 13.59
C CYS A 112 5.66 11.47 12.90
N LEU A 113 6.00 10.42 13.66
CA LEU A 113 5.75 9.05 13.24
C LEU A 113 4.25 8.86 13.00
N PHE A 114 3.88 8.34 11.83
CA PHE A 114 2.52 8.01 11.49
C PHE A 114 2.36 6.51 11.24
N ASP A 115 1.22 5.97 11.66
CA ASP A 115 0.83 4.57 11.50
C ASP A 115 -0.67 4.52 11.24
N PHE A 116 -1.08 3.94 10.11
CA PHE A 116 -2.48 3.77 9.75
C PHE A 116 -2.69 2.56 8.84
N TYR A 117 -3.95 2.12 8.75
CA TYR A 117 -4.35 0.98 7.94
C TYR A 117 -5.16 1.42 6.73
N VAL A 118 -4.87 0.81 5.59
CA VAL A 118 -5.63 0.99 4.34
C VAL A 118 -5.99 -0.35 3.74
N LYS A 119 -7.12 -0.41 3.03
CA LYS A 119 -7.49 -1.61 2.29
C LYS A 119 -6.68 -1.69 0.98
N GLY A 120 -6.10 -2.86 0.69
CA GLY A 120 -5.33 -3.13 -0.52
C GLY A 120 -4.35 -4.30 -0.35
N SER A 121 -3.58 -4.57 -1.41
CA SER A 121 -2.47 -5.53 -1.39
C SER A 121 -1.16 -4.86 -1.81
N ILE A 122 -0.01 -5.39 -1.39
CA ILE A 122 1.32 -4.84 -1.74
C ILE A 122 1.51 -4.87 -3.27
N HIS A 123 0.96 -5.89 -3.93
CA HIS A 123 0.98 -5.99 -5.40
C HIS A 123 0.32 -4.81 -6.11
N ASP A 124 -0.63 -4.13 -5.47
CA ASP A 124 -1.31 -2.96 -6.03
C ASP A 124 -0.50 -1.68 -5.85
N VAL A 125 0.55 -1.70 -5.01
CA VAL A 125 1.31 -0.52 -4.60
C VAL A 125 2.73 -0.52 -5.16
N VAL A 126 3.37 -1.68 -5.22
CA VAL A 126 4.74 -1.82 -5.75
C VAL A 126 4.82 -1.29 -7.19
N GLY A 127 5.85 -0.48 -7.46
CA GLY A 127 6.09 0.15 -8.75
C GLY A 127 5.27 1.41 -9.01
N LYS A 128 4.32 1.78 -8.13
CA LYS A 128 3.65 3.09 -8.21
C LYS A 128 4.53 4.17 -7.60
N THR A 129 4.36 5.39 -8.09
CA THR A 129 5.02 6.57 -7.52
C THR A 129 4.14 7.23 -6.46
N LEU A 130 4.73 7.57 -5.31
CA LEU A 130 4.15 8.50 -4.34
C LEU A 130 4.69 9.90 -4.62
N LYS A 131 3.80 10.88 -4.76
CA LYS A 131 4.14 12.30 -4.94
C LYS A 131 3.69 13.10 -3.74
N ILE A 132 4.55 14.00 -3.28
CA ILE A 132 4.27 14.98 -2.21
C ILE A 132 4.16 16.36 -2.85
N TYR A 133 3.13 17.09 -2.45
CA TYR A 133 2.86 18.43 -2.92
C TYR A 133 2.82 19.41 -1.76
N ARG A 134 3.32 20.63 -1.99
CA ARG A 134 3.17 21.78 -1.12
C ARG A 134 2.52 22.90 -1.92
N GLU A 135 1.38 23.41 -1.43
CA GLU A 135 0.61 24.46 -2.11
C GLU A 135 0.30 24.14 -3.59
N GLY A 136 0.00 22.86 -3.87
CA GLY A 136 -0.31 22.36 -5.20
C GLY A 136 0.90 22.07 -6.11
N LYS A 137 2.12 22.46 -5.73
CA LYS A 137 3.35 22.14 -6.47
C LYS A 137 3.95 20.82 -5.99
N CYS A 138 4.37 19.96 -6.91
CA CYS A 138 5.06 18.72 -6.57
C CYS A 138 6.48 19.05 -6.07
N ILE A 139 6.83 18.57 -4.88
CA ILE A 139 8.12 18.86 -4.23
C ILE A 139 8.99 17.60 -4.05
N ALA A 140 8.37 16.42 -4.10
CA ALA A 140 9.09 15.14 -4.07
C ALA A 140 8.25 14.05 -4.71
N ASP A 141 8.91 13.09 -5.34
CA ASP A 141 8.29 11.87 -5.82
C ASP A 141 9.25 10.70 -5.77
N GLU A 142 8.75 9.54 -5.40
CA GLU A 142 9.58 8.33 -5.26
C GLU A 142 8.74 7.07 -5.49
N CYS A 143 9.38 5.99 -5.96
CA CYS A 143 8.69 4.75 -6.30
C CYS A 143 8.66 3.76 -5.14
N PHE A 144 7.52 3.08 -4.96
CA PHE A 144 7.43 1.96 -4.02
C PHE A 144 8.26 0.77 -4.51
N GLU A 145 9.25 0.38 -3.73
CA GLU A 145 10.08 -0.79 -3.97
C GLU A 145 9.63 -1.96 -3.11
N LYS A 146 9.65 -3.18 -3.67
CA LYS A 146 9.38 -4.40 -2.89
C LYS A 146 10.58 -4.69 -1.98
N VAL A 147 10.33 -4.95 -0.70
CA VAL A 147 11.36 -5.46 0.21
C VAL A 147 11.61 -6.93 -0.09
N GLU A 148 12.83 -7.25 -0.52
CA GLU A 148 13.23 -8.65 -0.68
C GLU A 148 13.39 -9.33 0.69
N GLU A 149 13.16 -10.65 0.75
CA GLU A 149 13.19 -11.41 2.01
C GLU A 149 14.52 -11.27 2.79
N LYS A 150 15.63 -11.08 2.06
CA LYS A 150 16.98 -10.86 2.63
C LYS A 150 17.16 -9.49 3.31
N ASP A 151 16.26 -8.55 3.05
CA ASP A 151 16.31 -7.15 3.49
C ASP A 151 15.21 -6.82 4.52
N LYS A 152 14.38 -7.80 4.89
CA LYS A 152 13.37 -7.65 5.95
C LYS A 152 14.03 -7.18 7.25
N GLY A 153 13.42 -6.19 7.88
CA GLY A 153 13.92 -5.57 9.12
C GLY A 153 15.02 -4.51 8.94
N LYS A 154 15.49 -4.22 7.71
CA LYS A 154 16.40 -3.09 7.46
C LYS A 154 15.70 -1.73 7.44
N TYR A 155 14.39 -1.72 7.17
CA TYR A 155 13.58 -0.52 7.00
C TYR A 155 12.72 -0.20 8.23
N ILE A 156 13.16 -0.62 9.43
CA ILE A 156 12.48 -0.29 10.68
C ILE A 156 12.49 1.23 10.86
N ILE A 157 11.30 1.80 11.03
CA ILE A 157 11.10 3.21 11.28
C ILE A 157 11.09 3.42 12.79
N GLY A 158 12.09 4.17 13.30
CA GLY A 158 12.34 4.43 14.71
C GLY A 158 12.02 5.85 15.13
#